data_AF-A0A1M3I8F8-F1
#
_entry.id   AF-A0A1M3I8F8-F1
#
_cell.length_a   1.000
_cell.length_b   1.000
_cell.length_c   1.000
_cell.angle_alpha   90.00
_cell.angle_beta   90.00
_cell.angle_gamma   90.00
#
_symmetry.space_group_name_H-M   'P 1'
#
loop_
_entity.id
_entity.type
_entity.pdbx_description
1 polymer ?
#
loop_
_entity_poly.entity_id
_entity_poly.type
_entity_poly.pdbx_seq_one_letter_code
_entity_poly.pdbx_strand_id
1 'polypeptide(L)'
;MQGDTRTRLLEAAERVLIEEGVLALTMRRVGDVSGLNPTLITYHFGTVAMLLANLRDHNMGPMLEAWACLEDPIPAGEDPIDTLLARWLTPLLAPACFTPSGRALVVLDEIAAHGEGETAAQLVDTMSAVADRFANLLMPYLPELGRMELRWRLRFLAGAALGPPPRTRLGPDEHDPGMGADALAALIRFSRAALTGASIAAPAIRRGQE
;
A
#
# COMPACT_ATOMS: atom_id res chain seq x y z
N MET A 1 12.71 22.69 19.20
CA MET A 1 13.69 21.57 19.10
C MET A 1 13.12 20.18 19.41
N GLN A 2 11.93 20.01 20.02
CA GLN A 2 11.37 18.65 20.26
C GLN A 2 10.75 17.99 19.01
N GLY A 3 10.18 18.79 18.09
CA GLY A 3 9.67 18.28 16.81
C GLY A 3 10.76 17.69 15.92
N ASP A 4 11.99 18.22 16.00
CA ASP A 4 13.13 17.72 15.24
C ASP A 4 13.56 16.32 15.71
N THR A 5 13.72 16.12 17.02
CA THR A 5 14.13 14.81 17.56
C THR A 5 13.12 13.70 17.28
N ARG A 6 11.82 13.95 17.51
CA ARG A 6 10.78 12.94 17.26
C ARG A 6 10.71 12.56 15.77
N THR A 7 10.80 13.54 14.89
CA THR A 7 10.77 13.33 13.43
C THR A 7 12.00 12.55 12.96
N ARG A 8 13.20 12.91 13.42
CA ARG A 8 14.44 12.17 13.09
C ARG A 8 14.42 10.71 13.53
N LEU A 9 13.75 10.39 14.64
CA LEU A 9 13.56 9.01 15.06
C LEU A 9 12.57 8.25 14.15
N LEU A 10 11.52 8.91 13.65
CA LEU A 10 10.59 8.34 12.68
C LEU A 10 11.26 8.12 11.31
N GLU A 11 12.03 9.10 10.83
CA GLU A 11 12.85 8.99 9.61
C GLU A 11 13.81 7.80 9.68
N ALA A 12 14.57 7.69 10.78
CA ALA A 12 15.50 6.58 10.94
C ALA A 12 14.79 5.22 11.04
N ALA A 13 13.64 5.17 11.71
CA ALA A 13 12.88 3.94 11.84
C ALA A 13 12.26 3.49 10.50
N GLU A 14 11.70 4.42 9.73
CA GLU A 14 11.13 4.12 8.41
C GLU A 14 12.21 3.70 7.41
N ARG A 15 13.38 4.34 7.47
CA ARG A 15 14.55 3.94 6.70
C ARG A 15 14.98 2.50 7.00
N VAL A 16 15.07 2.13 8.29
CA VAL A 16 15.38 0.74 8.69
C VAL A 16 14.32 -0.23 8.16
N LEU A 17 13.03 0.13 8.18
CA LEU A 17 11.97 -0.72 7.63
C LEU A 17 12.16 -0.97 6.13
N ILE A 18 12.45 0.07 5.35
CA ILE A 18 12.59 -0.01 3.90
C ILE A 18 13.89 -0.71 3.48
N GLU A 19 15.00 -0.42 4.14
CA GLU A 19 16.33 -0.92 3.77
C GLU A 19 16.63 -2.31 4.36
N GLU A 20 16.08 -2.63 5.54
CA GLU A 20 16.48 -3.83 6.31
C GLU A 20 15.30 -4.74 6.73
N GLY A 21 14.08 -4.21 6.74
CA GLY A 21 12.87 -4.88 7.19
C GLY A 21 12.62 -4.74 8.70
N VAL A 22 11.41 -5.07 9.12
CA VAL A 22 10.94 -4.87 10.50
C VAL A 22 11.68 -5.69 11.56
N LEU A 23 12.23 -6.86 11.20
CA LEU A 23 13.04 -7.66 12.12
C LEU A 23 14.37 -6.98 12.52
N ALA A 24 14.86 -6.04 11.72
CA ALA A 24 16.03 -5.22 12.05
C ALA A 24 15.68 -4.03 12.96
N LEU A 25 14.39 -3.71 13.14
CA LEU A 25 13.93 -2.54 13.86
C LEU A 25 14.07 -2.73 15.38
N THR A 26 15.19 -2.27 15.91
CA THR A 26 15.46 -2.23 17.35
C THR A 26 15.76 -0.80 17.80
N MET A 27 15.55 -0.49 19.09
CA MET A 27 15.89 0.83 19.63
C MET A 27 17.35 1.21 19.36
N ARG A 28 18.26 0.25 19.47
CA ARG A 28 19.67 0.44 19.15
C ARG A 28 19.86 0.77 17.69
N ARG A 29 19.28 -0.01 16.77
CA ARG A 29 19.42 0.21 15.33
C ARG A 29 18.88 1.57 14.90
N VAL A 30 17.72 1.96 15.42
CA VAL A 30 17.14 3.29 15.17
C VAL A 30 18.04 4.40 15.73
N GLY A 31 18.63 4.21 16.92
CA GLY A 31 19.63 5.13 17.47
C GLY A 31 20.87 5.27 16.58
N ASP A 32 21.40 4.16 16.08
CA ASP A 32 22.57 4.13 15.19
C ASP A 32 22.28 4.88 13.87
N VAL A 33 21.11 4.65 13.26
CA VAL A 33 20.71 5.31 11.99
C VAL A 33 20.37 6.78 12.18
N SER A 34 19.71 7.14 13.29
CA SER A 34 19.35 8.55 13.58
C SER A 34 20.53 9.38 14.10
N GLY A 35 21.61 8.73 14.58
CA GLY A 35 22.70 9.37 15.32
C GLY A 35 22.27 9.89 16.70
N LEU A 36 21.20 9.34 17.27
CA LEU A 36 20.61 9.77 18.54
C LEU A 36 20.70 8.68 19.61
N ASN A 37 20.60 9.08 20.87
CA ASN A 37 20.58 8.14 22.00
C ASN A 37 19.32 7.24 21.92
N PRO A 38 19.45 5.90 21.90
CA PRO A 38 18.32 4.97 21.89
C PRO A 38 17.27 5.21 22.98
N THR A 39 17.65 5.76 24.14
CA THR A 39 16.71 6.06 25.23
C THR A 39 15.67 7.12 24.86
N LEU A 40 15.93 7.95 23.84
CA LEU A 40 14.98 8.93 23.33
C LEU A 40 13.76 8.27 22.68
N ILE A 41 13.87 7.03 22.22
CA ILE A 41 12.72 6.28 21.70
C ILE A 41 11.75 5.96 22.81
N THR A 42 12.24 5.47 23.96
CA THR A 42 11.41 5.25 25.15
C THR A 42 10.80 6.56 25.65
N TYR A 43 11.56 7.65 25.62
CA TYR A 43 11.05 8.96 26.04
C TYR A 43 9.93 9.51 25.14
N HIS A 44 10.06 9.39 23.82
CA HIS A 44 9.11 9.98 22.87
C HIS A 44 7.95 9.07 22.48
N PHE A 45 8.15 7.75 22.47
CA PHE A 45 7.17 6.78 21.99
C PHE A 45 6.81 5.73 23.04
N GLY A 46 7.61 5.58 24.11
CA GLY A 46 7.43 4.53 25.11
C GLY A 46 8.01 3.19 24.66
N THR A 47 7.51 2.64 23.54
CA THR A 47 7.94 1.33 23.01
C THR A 47 8.18 1.37 21.50
N VAL A 48 8.89 0.35 20.98
CA VAL A 48 9.04 0.15 19.52
C VAL A 48 7.68 -0.09 18.86
N ALA A 49 6.76 -0.79 19.54
CA ALA A 49 5.40 -0.99 19.03
C ALA A 49 4.65 0.34 18.84
N MET A 50 4.78 1.28 19.79
CA MET A 50 4.19 2.62 19.66
C MET A 50 4.88 3.45 18.57
N LEU A 51 6.19 3.29 18.38
CA LEU A 51 6.91 3.89 17.24
C LEU A 51 6.36 3.37 15.90
N LEU A 52 6.13 2.07 15.78
CA LEU A 52 5.52 1.44 14.60
C LEU A 52 4.07 1.93 14.38
N ALA A 53 3.27 2.06 15.43
CA ALA A 53 1.92 2.62 15.32
C ALA A 53 1.94 4.06 14.79
N ASN A 54 2.91 4.87 15.22
CA ASN A 54 3.09 6.22 14.68
C ASN A 54 3.47 6.19 13.19
N LEU A 55 4.39 5.33 12.78
CA LEU A 55 4.75 5.19 11.35
C LEU A 55 3.57 4.72 10.51
N ARG A 56 2.79 3.76 11.00
CA ARG A 56 1.54 3.32 10.37
C ARG A 56 0.62 4.50 10.13
N ASP A 57 0.36 5.31 11.16
CA ASP A 57 -0.59 6.42 11.05
C ASP A 57 -0.12 7.50 10.06
N HIS A 58 1.17 7.83 10.06
CA HIS A 58 1.75 8.81 9.14
C HIS A 58 1.76 8.33 7.67
N ASN A 59 1.91 7.02 7.43
CA ASN A 59 1.85 6.47 6.07
C ASN A 59 0.42 6.20 5.60
N MET A 60 -0.45 5.75 6.48
CA MET A 60 -1.85 5.42 6.16
C MET A 60 -2.70 6.68 5.96
N GLY A 61 -2.49 7.73 6.76
CA GLY A 61 -3.27 8.96 6.71
C GLY A 61 -3.40 9.56 5.30
N PRO A 62 -2.28 9.86 4.62
CA PRO A 62 -2.32 10.37 3.24
C PRO A 62 -3.01 9.43 2.24
N MET A 63 -2.88 8.10 2.42
CA MET A 63 -3.56 7.13 1.56
C MET A 63 -5.08 7.19 1.74
N LEU A 64 -5.56 7.26 2.99
CA LEU A 64 -6.98 7.39 3.30
C LEU A 64 -7.57 8.71 2.79
N GLU A 65 -6.84 9.81 2.96
CA GLU A 65 -7.22 11.12 2.44
C GLU A 65 -7.34 11.08 0.91
N ALA A 66 -6.36 10.49 0.22
CA ALA A 66 -6.39 10.36 -1.23
C ALA A 66 -7.55 9.46 -1.71
N TRP A 67 -7.86 8.40 -0.97
CA TRP A 67 -9.00 7.55 -1.29
C TRP A 67 -10.36 8.21 -1.02
N ALA A 68 -10.45 9.35 -0.32
CA ALA A 68 -11.72 10.05 -0.10
C ALA A 68 -12.50 10.32 -1.41
N CYS A 69 -11.79 10.53 -2.52
CA CYS A 69 -12.36 10.78 -3.84
C CYS A 69 -12.90 9.53 -4.57
N LEU A 70 -12.79 8.32 -4.01
CA LEU A 70 -13.23 7.10 -4.70
C LEU A 70 -14.71 7.17 -5.15
N GLU A 71 -15.56 7.82 -4.36
CA GLU A 71 -17.00 7.95 -4.62
C GLU A 71 -17.38 9.23 -5.35
N ASP A 72 -16.41 10.10 -5.66
CA ASP A 72 -16.68 11.33 -6.41
C ASP A 72 -17.26 10.97 -7.80
N PRO A 73 -18.10 11.83 -8.38
CA PRO A 73 -18.62 11.61 -9.73
C PRO A 73 -17.49 11.33 -10.73
N ILE A 74 -17.76 10.41 -11.66
CA ILE A 74 -16.86 10.18 -12.79
C ILE A 74 -16.94 11.40 -13.71
N PRO A 75 -15.80 12.03 -14.07
CA PRO A 75 -15.80 13.18 -14.97
C PRO A 75 -16.43 12.83 -16.33
N ALA A 76 -17.13 13.79 -16.92
CA ALA A 76 -17.80 13.58 -18.19
C ALA A 76 -16.81 13.22 -19.30
N GLY A 77 -17.05 12.10 -19.99
CA GLY A 77 -16.20 11.61 -21.08
C GLY A 77 -15.04 10.70 -20.65
N GLU A 78 -14.84 10.47 -19.35
CA GLU A 78 -13.87 9.49 -18.87
C GLU A 78 -14.47 8.08 -18.78
N ASP A 79 -13.60 7.07 -18.89
CA ASP A 79 -13.97 5.67 -18.69
C ASP A 79 -14.07 5.37 -17.18
N PRO A 80 -15.24 4.94 -16.67
CA PRO A 80 -15.43 4.73 -15.23
C PRO A 80 -14.46 3.73 -14.60
N ILE A 81 -14.08 2.67 -15.32
CA ILE A 81 -13.18 1.64 -14.78
C ILE A 81 -11.78 2.22 -14.65
N ASP A 82 -11.28 2.91 -15.67
CA ASP A 82 -9.94 3.53 -15.63
C ASP A 82 -9.85 4.64 -14.59
N THR A 83 -10.88 5.49 -14.48
CA THR A 83 -10.92 6.56 -13.46
C THR A 83 -10.91 5.95 -12.05
N LEU A 84 -11.72 4.92 -11.80
CA LEU A 84 -11.75 4.22 -10.52
C LEU A 84 -10.42 3.52 -10.22
N LEU A 85 -9.83 2.84 -11.20
CA LEU A 85 -8.51 2.23 -11.08
C LEU A 85 -7.43 3.26 -10.74
N ALA A 86 -7.41 4.41 -11.42
CA ALA A 86 -6.45 5.47 -11.15
C ALA A 86 -6.59 5.99 -9.70
N ARG A 87 -7.82 6.25 -9.24
CA ARG A 87 -8.09 6.69 -7.85
C ARG A 87 -7.69 5.66 -6.81
N TRP A 88 -7.89 4.37 -7.08
CA TRP A 88 -7.54 3.30 -6.14
C TRP A 88 -6.04 3.00 -6.11
N LEU A 89 -5.40 2.94 -7.29
CA LEU A 89 -3.99 2.51 -7.42
C LEU A 89 -3.00 3.62 -7.09
N THR A 90 -3.32 4.89 -7.34
CA THR A 90 -2.38 6.00 -7.11
C THR A 90 -1.87 6.04 -5.66
N PRO A 91 -2.72 5.93 -4.61
CA PRO A 91 -2.24 5.92 -3.24
C PRO A 91 -1.38 4.70 -2.88
N LEU A 92 -1.56 3.56 -3.55
CA LEU A 92 -0.74 2.36 -3.35
C LEU A 92 0.70 2.54 -3.83
N LEU A 93 0.95 3.49 -4.72
CA LEU A 93 2.28 3.80 -5.26
C LEU A 93 2.87 5.08 -4.64
N ALA A 94 2.22 5.64 -3.62
CA ALA A 94 2.66 6.86 -2.96
C ALA A 94 3.99 6.64 -2.20
N PRO A 95 4.86 7.66 -2.16
CA PRO A 95 6.08 7.62 -1.37
C PRO A 95 5.78 7.45 0.12
N ALA A 96 6.71 6.82 0.85
CA ALA A 96 6.64 6.75 2.30
C ALA A 96 6.81 8.14 2.93
N CYS A 97 6.23 8.34 4.11
CA CYS A 97 6.09 9.68 4.70
C CYS A 97 7.43 10.33 5.07
N PHE A 98 8.41 9.54 5.52
CA PHE A 98 9.72 10.01 5.98
C PHE A 98 10.88 9.56 5.09
N THR A 99 10.64 8.64 4.14
CA THR A 99 11.62 8.06 3.22
C THR A 99 11.05 8.07 1.80
N PRO A 100 11.07 9.22 1.10
CA PRO A 100 10.37 9.37 -0.17
C PRO A 100 10.89 8.50 -1.33
N SER A 101 12.06 7.87 -1.15
CA SER A 101 12.62 6.89 -2.09
C SER A 101 11.95 5.51 -2.01
N GLY A 102 11.26 5.20 -0.91
CA GLY A 102 10.44 4.00 -0.75
C GLY A 102 8.94 4.29 -0.78
N ARG A 103 8.12 3.23 -0.77
CA ARG A 103 6.65 3.36 -0.79
C ARG A 103 6.01 3.16 0.58
N ALA A 104 4.99 3.96 0.88
CA ALA A 104 4.18 3.83 2.08
C ALA A 104 3.58 2.42 2.22
N LEU A 105 3.15 1.83 1.10
CA LEU A 105 2.58 0.48 1.09
C LEU A 105 3.56 -0.60 1.58
N VAL A 106 4.87 -0.47 1.31
CA VAL A 106 5.89 -1.43 1.79
C VAL A 106 6.07 -1.30 3.29
N VAL A 107 6.12 -0.08 3.81
CA VAL A 107 6.18 0.18 5.27
C VAL A 107 4.98 -0.46 5.98
N LEU A 108 3.79 -0.27 5.42
CA LEU A 108 2.56 -0.85 5.95
C LEU A 108 2.55 -2.39 5.86
N ASP A 109 3.01 -2.98 4.75
CA ASP A 109 3.12 -4.46 4.60
C ASP A 109 4.05 -5.07 5.66
N GLU A 110 5.22 -4.46 5.89
CA GLU A 110 6.18 -4.89 6.92
C GLU A 110 5.57 -4.84 8.33
N ILE A 111 4.87 -3.75 8.65
CA ILE A 111 4.15 -3.58 9.93
C ILE A 111 3.02 -4.59 10.06
N ALA A 112 2.26 -4.86 8.99
CA ALA A 112 1.17 -5.83 9.02
C ALA A 112 1.68 -7.27 9.25
N ALA A 113 2.79 -7.63 8.59
CA ALA A 113 3.32 -8.98 8.62
C ALA A 113 4.02 -9.36 9.93
N HIS A 114 4.53 -8.38 10.69
CA HIS A 114 5.34 -8.63 11.88
C HIS A 114 4.99 -7.75 13.10
N GLY A 115 3.98 -6.90 12.98
CA GLY A 115 3.46 -6.13 14.10
C GLY A 115 2.71 -7.02 15.10
N GLU A 116 2.78 -6.66 16.38
CA GLU A 116 2.06 -7.39 17.43
C GLU A 116 0.63 -6.83 17.63
N GLY A 117 -0.31 -7.73 17.90
CA GLY A 117 -1.62 -7.40 18.45
C GLY A 117 -2.51 -6.51 17.57
N GLU A 118 -3.06 -5.45 18.18
CA GLU A 118 -4.13 -4.62 17.62
C GLU A 118 -3.69 -3.76 16.42
N THR A 119 -2.40 -3.39 16.36
CA THR A 119 -1.88 -2.48 15.32
C THR A 119 -1.96 -3.10 13.93
N ALA A 120 -1.58 -4.38 13.80
CA ALA A 120 -1.64 -5.12 12.55
C ALA A 120 -3.10 -5.41 12.15
N ALA A 121 -3.96 -5.77 13.12
CA ALA A 121 -5.38 -6.01 12.87
C ALA A 121 -6.09 -4.76 12.32
N GLN A 122 -5.92 -3.61 12.98
CA GLN A 122 -6.50 -2.33 12.53
C GLN A 122 -6.06 -1.96 11.11
N LEU A 123 -4.80 -2.23 10.75
CA LEU A 123 -4.27 -1.99 9.42
C LEU A 123 -4.94 -2.89 8.37
N VAL A 124 -5.05 -4.19 8.65
CA VAL A 124 -5.73 -5.16 7.78
C VAL A 124 -7.20 -4.80 7.58
N ASP A 125 -7.90 -4.43 8.66
CA ASP A 125 -9.31 -4.03 8.61
C ASP A 125 -9.51 -2.77 7.76
N THR A 126 -8.63 -1.77 7.94
CA THR A 126 -8.66 -0.51 7.18
C THR A 126 -8.48 -0.76 5.69
N MET A 127 -7.45 -1.52 5.30
CA MET A 127 -7.18 -1.85 3.90
C MET A 127 -8.31 -2.69 3.29
N SER A 128 -8.88 -3.62 4.05
CA SER A 128 -10.00 -4.46 3.60
C SER A 128 -11.27 -3.64 3.36
N ALA A 129 -11.56 -2.68 4.23
CA ALA A 129 -12.71 -1.78 4.06
C ALA A 129 -12.61 -0.93 2.79
N VAL A 130 -11.41 -0.40 2.48
CA VAL A 130 -11.17 0.33 1.23
C VAL A 130 -11.34 -0.58 0.02
N ALA A 131 -10.79 -1.80 0.06
CA ALA A 131 -10.92 -2.77 -1.03
C ALA A 131 -12.38 -3.17 -1.28
N ASP A 132 -13.17 -3.36 -0.23
CA ASP A 132 -14.60 -3.67 -0.33
C ASP A 132 -15.41 -2.51 -0.89
N ARG A 133 -15.11 -1.27 -0.46
CA ARG A 133 -15.72 -0.06 -1.04
C ARG A 133 -15.41 0.05 -2.53
N PHE A 134 -14.14 -0.12 -2.90
CA PHE A 134 -13.71 -0.11 -4.31
C PHE A 134 -14.39 -1.20 -5.13
N ALA A 135 -14.48 -2.43 -4.60
CA ALA A 135 -15.20 -3.52 -5.25
C ALA A 135 -16.66 -3.14 -5.52
N ASN A 136 -17.35 -2.54 -4.55
CA ASN A 136 -18.74 -2.14 -4.71
C ASN A 136 -18.92 -1.09 -5.81
N LEU A 137 -17.98 -0.16 -5.97
CA LEU A 137 -17.99 0.86 -7.02
C LEU A 137 -17.75 0.28 -8.42
N LEU A 138 -16.97 -0.80 -8.53
CA LEU A 138 -16.69 -1.45 -9.81
C LEU A 138 -17.82 -2.37 -10.31
N MET A 139 -18.60 -2.99 -9.40
CA MET A 139 -19.62 -3.99 -9.79
C MET A 139 -20.59 -3.53 -10.90
N PRO A 140 -21.12 -2.29 -10.91
CA PRO A 140 -22.03 -1.86 -11.97
C PRO A 140 -21.41 -1.88 -13.37
N TYR A 141 -20.08 -1.78 -13.45
CA TYR A 141 -19.32 -1.76 -14.71
C TYR A 141 -18.79 -3.15 -15.11
N LEU A 142 -18.93 -4.15 -14.23
CA LEU A 142 -18.44 -5.52 -14.43
C LEU A 142 -19.56 -6.55 -14.16
N PRO A 143 -20.71 -6.48 -14.87
CA PRO A 143 -21.89 -7.30 -14.56
C PRO A 143 -21.67 -8.81 -14.71
N GLU A 144 -20.70 -9.21 -15.55
CA GLU A 144 -20.34 -10.60 -15.79
C GLU A 144 -19.44 -11.20 -14.69
N LEU A 145 -18.90 -10.37 -13.78
CA LEU A 145 -18.05 -10.85 -12.69
C LEU A 145 -18.86 -11.06 -11.41
N GLY A 146 -18.81 -12.28 -10.89
CA GLY A 146 -19.30 -12.56 -9.55
C GLY A 146 -18.50 -11.81 -8.48
N ARG A 147 -19.17 -11.40 -7.39
CA ARG A 147 -18.55 -10.64 -6.28
C ARG A 147 -17.28 -11.31 -5.70
N MET A 148 -17.30 -12.64 -5.56
CA MET A 148 -16.15 -13.38 -5.04
C MET A 148 -14.95 -13.33 -6.00
N GLU A 149 -15.21 -13.48 -7.31
CA GLU A 149 -14.16 -13.40 -8.32
C GLU A 149 -13.56 -11.99 -8.39
N LEU A 150 -14.39 -10.94 -8.31
CA LEU A 150 -13.91 -9.56 -8.23
C LEU A 150 -12.98 -9.38 -7.02
N ARG A 151 -13.35 -9.87 -5.84
CA ARG A 151 -12.49 -9.83 -4.64
C ARG A 151 -11.15 -10.53 -4.85
N TRP A 152 -11.13 -11.70 -5.52
CA TRP A 152 -9.88 -12.39 -5.85
C TRP A 152 -9.02 -11.55 -6.79
N ARG A 153 -9.60 -11.00 -7.86
CA ARG A 153 -8.88 -10.14 -8.80
C ARG A 153 -8.28 -8.93 -8.09
N LEU A 154 -9.06 -8.22 -7.27
CA LEU A 154 -8.57 -7.07 -6.50
C LEU A 154 -7.45 -7.44 -5.53
N ARG A 155 -7.53 -8.58 -4.85
CA ARG A 155 -6.43 -9.09 -4.01
C ARG A 155 -5.15 -9.29 -4.81
N PHE A 156 -5.24 -9.85 -6.01
CA PHE A 156 -4.06 -10.04 -6.88
C PHE A 156 -3.52 -8.72 -7.42
N LEU A 157 -4.38 -7.76 -7.74
CA LEU A 157 -3.97 -6.43 -8.17
C LEU A 157 -3.25 -5.65 -7.05
N ALA A 158 -3.73 -5.74 -5.80
CA ALA A 158 -3.03 -5.18 -4.65
C ALA A 158 -1.64 -5.85 -4.46
N GLY A 159 -1.56 -7.17 -4.67
CA GLY A 159 -0.28 -7.89 -4.71
C GLY A 159 0.65 -7.41 -5.82
N ALA A 160 0.13 -7.14 -7.02
CA ALA A 160 0.90 -6.59 -8.13
C ALA A 160 1.40 -5.16 -7.85
N ALA A 161 0.58 -4.32 -7.21
CA ALA A 161 0.99 -3.00 -6.75
C ALA A 161 2.16 -3.10 -5.76
N LEU A 162 2.11 -4.06 -4.85
CA LEU A 162 3.12 -4.26 -3.82
C LEU A 162 4.41 -4.94 -4.35
N GLY A 163 4.32 -5.73 -5.42
CA GLY A 163 5.45 -6.38 -6.11
C GLY A 163 5.68 -7.86 -5.71
N PRO A 164 6.69 -8.54 -6.28
CA PRO A 164 7.01 -9.93 -5.92
C PRO A 164 7.79 -10.04 -4.60
N PRO A 165 7.62 -11.14 -3.83
CA PRO A 165 8.51 -11.48 -2.71
C PRO A 165 9.80 -12.20 -3.20
N PRO A 166 10.92 -12.13 -2.45
CA PRO A 166 11.15 -11.24 -1.32
C PRO A 166 11.16 -9.77 -1.77
N ARG A 167 10.66 -8.87 -0.93
CA ARG A 167 10.65 -7.43 -1.24
C ARG A 167 12.08 -6.99 -1.55
N THR A 168 12.27 -6.33 -2.69
CA THR A 168 13.56 -5.71 -3.01
C THR A 168 13.82 -4.63 -1.97
N ARG A 169 14.83 -4.83 -1.13
CA ARG A 169 15.30 -3.81 -0.19
C ARG A 169 15.99 -2.72 -0.98
N LEU A 170 15.62 -1.48 -0.73
CA LEU A 170 16.26 -0.36 -1.39
C LEU A 170 17.63 -0.10 -0.77
N GLY A 171 18.62 0.10 -1.63
CA GLY A 171 19.85 0.75 -1.22
C GLY A 171 19.63 2.23 -0.85
N PRO A 172 20.61 2.88 -0.18
CA PRO A 172 20.53 4.28 0.27
C PRO A 172 20.16 5.32 -0.79
N ASP A 173 20.39 5.01 -2.08
CA ASP A 173 20.15 5.91 -3.22
C ASP A 173 19.22 5.30 -4.29
N GLU A 174 18.63 4.14 -4.00
CA GLU A 174 17.70 3.47 -4.91
C GLU A 174 16.27 3.98 -4.69
N HIS A 175 15.49 4.01 -5.76
CA HIS A 175 14.07 4.33 -5.71
C HIS A 175 13.25 3.08 -5.98
N ASP A 176 12.14 2.91 -5.27
CA ASP A 176 11.22 1.80 -5.53
C ASP A 176 10.77 1.83 -7.01
N PRO A 177 11.02 0.74 -7.78
CA PRO A 177 10.67 0.68 -9.20
C PRO A 177 9.15 0.70 -9.44
N GLY A 178 8.36 0.46 -8.40
CA GLY A 178 6.91 0.60 -8.44
C GLY A 178 6.41 2.05 -8.33
N MET A 179 7.27 3.04 -8.19
CA MET A 179 6.88 4.46 -8.19
C MET A 179 6.96 5.10 -9.58
N GLY A 180 6.19 6.17 -9.76
CA GLY A 180 6.22 7.02 -10.96
C GLY A 180 5.07 6.80 -11.94
N ALA A 181 4.95 7.70 -12.91
CA ALA A 181 3.84 7.74 -13.86
C ALA A 181 3.78 6.49 -14.75
N ASP A 182 4.94 5.98 -15.18
CA ASP A 182 5.02 4.77 -16.01
C ASP A 182 4.56 3.52 -15.25
N ALA A 183 4.93 3.40 -13.98
CA ALA A 183 4.49 2.30 -13.11
C ALA A 183 2.97 2.33 -12.90
N LEU A 184 2.40 3.51 -12.61
CA LEU A 184 0.95 3.68 -12.48
C LEU A 184 0.23 3.32 -13.79
N ALA A 185 0.69 3.85 -14.92
CA ALA A 185 0.08 3.57 -16.22
C ALA A 185 0.15 2.08 -16.59
N ALA A 186 1.28 1.41 -16.30
CA ALA A 186 1.43 -0.02 -16.50
C ALA A 186 0.48 -0.82 -15.60
N LEU A 187 0.35 -0.44 -14.32
CA LEU A 187 -0.53 -1.10 -13.36
C LEU A 187 -2.00 -0.90 -13.69
N ILE A 188 -2.42 0.28 -14.16
CA ILE A 188 -3.78 0.54 -14.65
C ILE A 188 -4.08 -0.36 -15.86
N ARG A 189 -3.19 -0.42 -16.86
CA ARG A 189 -3.39 -1.28 -18.04
C ARG A 189 -3.50 -2.76 -17.67
N PHE A 190 -2.61 -3.23 -16.80
CA PHE A 190 -2.65 -4.60 -16.27
C PHE A 190 -3.96 -4.87 -15.53
N SER A 191 -4.37 -3.95 -14.66
CA SER A 191 -5.59 -4.05 -13.87
C SER A 191 -6.84 -4.07 -14.74
N ARG A 192 -6.89 -3.21 -15.76
CA ARG A 192 -8.00 -3.18 -16.73
C ARG A 192 -8.15 -4.54 -17.40
N ALA A 193 -7.06 -5.08 -17.95
CA ALA A 193 -7.08 -6.39 -18.59
C ALA A 193 -7.49 -7.51 -17.62
N ALA A 194 -6.99 -7.47 -16.38
CA ALA A 194 -7.33 -8.43 -15.35
C ALA A 194 -8.81 -8.35 -14.93
N LEU A 195 -9.44 -7.17 -14.94
CA LEU A 195 -10.85 -6.99 -14.58
C LEU A 195 -11.80 -7.31 -15.73
N THR A 196 -11.44 -7.02 -16.98
CA THR A 196 -12.29 -7.29 -18.15
C THR A 196 -12.05 -8.66 -18.78
N GLY A 197 -11.06 -9.41 -18.31
CA GLY A 197 -10.80 -10.79 -18.74
C GLY A 197 -11.96 -11.74 -18.41
N ALA A 198 -12.07 -12.83 -19.17
CA ALA A 198 -13.14 -13.81 -19.04
C ALA A 198 -13.33 -14.30 -17.58
N SER A 199 -14.57 -14.41 -17.12
CA SER A 199 -14.88 -14.93 -15.79
C SER A 199 -14.53 -16.42 -15.69
N ILE A 200 -14.03 -16.84 -14.52
CA ILE A 200 -13.79 -18.27 -14.20
C ILE A 200 -15.09 -19.09 -14.29
N ALA A 201 -16.24 -18.46 -14.05
CA ALA A 201 -17.56 -19.09 -14.09
C ALA A 201 -18.25 -19.02 -15.47
N ALA A 202 -17.73 -18.23 -16.41
CA ALA A 202 -18.29 -18.20 -17.76
C ALA A 202 -18.03 -19.55 -18.43
N PRO A 203 -19.05 -20.23 -18.98
CA PRO A 203 -18.81 -21.45 -19.73
C PRO A 203 -17.84 -21.12 -20.86
N ALA A 204 -16.74 -21.88 -20.96
CA ALA A 204 -15.86 -21.80 -22.12
C ALA A 204 -16.75 -22.01 -23.34
N ILE A 205 -17.01 -20.93 -24.10
CA ILE A 205 -17.66 -21.05 -25.39
C ILE A 205 -16.71 -21.93 -26.19
N ARG A 206 -17.05 -23.21 -26.31
CA ARG A 206 -16.40 -24.13 -27.23
C ARG A 206 -16.53 -23.47 -28.59
N ARG A 207 -15.45 -22.89 -29.10
CA ARG A 207 -15.26 -22.72 -30.54
C ARG A 207 -15.07 -24.13 -31.11
N GLY A 208 -16.16 -24.89 -31.23
CA GLY A 208 -16.28 -25.92 -32.28
C GLY A 208 -16.72 -25.16 -33.52
N GLN A 209 -15.88 -25.06 -34.55
CA GLN A 209 -15.81 -26.06 -35.62
C GLN A 209 -17.19 -26.27 -36.25
N GLU A 210 -17.51 -25.45 -37.24
CA GLU A 210 -17.79 -25.84 -38.63
C GLU A 210 -17.62 -24.62 -39.55
#